data_AF-A0A7J8XIM3-F1
#
_entry.id   AF-A0A7J8XIM3-F1
#
_cell.length_a   1.000
_cell.length_b   1.000
_cell.length_c   1.000
_cell.angle_alpha   90.00
_cell.angle_beta   90.00
_cell.angle_gamma   90.00
#
_symmetry.space_group_name_H-M   'P 1'
#
loop_
_entity.id
_entity.type
_entity.pdbx_description
1 polymer ?
#
loop_
_entity_poly.entity_id
_entity_poly.type
_entity_poly.pdbx_seq_one_letter_code
_entity_poly.pdbx_strand_id
1 'polypeptide(L)'
;MLNQGLIEYHKEIVEYFNYRGVSVVFLFRRNLLRRMVSLLANSHDRYAKLLNGTHKSHVHSQEEAAALSSYKPIINSTSLISDLREVEMDAVKALEYFNSTRHMVVYYEDLITNNTKLNDVQEFLGLPQKELTSRQVKIHKGPLSDFVKNWDDVIKTLNGTQYERFLQADY
;
A
#
# COMPACT_ATOMS: atom_id res chain seq x y z
N MET A 1 1.20 8.43 2.59
CA MET A 1 0.50 7.73 3.68
C MET A 1 -0.66 8.62 4.09
N LEU A 2 -1.93 8.18 3.98
CA LEU A 2 -3.10 9.03 4.32
C LEU A 2 -3.04 9.55 5.77
N ASN A 3 -2.45 8.74 6.65
CA ASN A 3 -2.20 9.02 8.06
C ASN A 3 -1.00 9.97 8.34
N GLN A 4 -0.43 10.62 7.33
CA GLN A 4 0.60 11.67 7.51
C GLN A 4 -0.02 13.08 7.49
N GLY A 5 -1.15 13.26 8.18
CA GLY A 5 -1.85 14.54 8.27
C GLY A 5 -2.74 14.89 7.08
N LEU A 6 -2.79 14.08 6.01
CA LEU A 6 -3.64 14.36 4.84
C LEU A 6 -5.13 14.41 5.21
N ILE A 7 -5.59 13.48 6.05
CA ILE A 7 -6.98 13.45 6.55
C ILE A 7 -7.22 14.54 7.60
N GLU A 8 -6.25 14.78 8.48
CA GLU A 8 -6.35 15.72 9.60
C GLU A 8 -6.45 17.17 9.13
N TYR A 9 -5.57 17.58 8.21
CA TYR A 9 -5.46 18.96 7.70
C TYR A 9 -6.07 19.10 6.30
N HIS A 10 -7.10 18.31 5.99
CA HIS A 10 -7.63 18.20 4.63
C HIS A 10 -8.15 19.54 4.08
N LYS A 11 -8.71 20.42 4.91
CA LYS A 11 -9.29 21.70 4.46
C LYS A 11 -8.24 22.61 3.87
N GLU A 12 -7.17 22.84 4.61
CA GLU A 12 -6.05 23.70 4.23
C GLU A 12 -5.31 23.12 3.02
N ILE A 13 -5.16 21.79 2.98
CA ILE A 13 -4.51 21.10 1.85
C ILE A 13 -5.36 21.22 0.59
N VAL A 14 -6.68 21.01 0.67
CA VAL A 14 -7.60 21.13 -0.48
C VAL A 14 -7.61 22.56 -1.02
N GLU A 15 -7.69 23.56 -0.14
CA GLU A 15 -7.60 24.97 -0.52
C GLU A 15 -6.28 25.25 -1.25
N TYR A 16 -5.17 24.81 -0.69
CA TYR A 16 -3.85 24.97 -1.30
C TYR A 16 -3.75 24.26 -2.66
N PHE A 17 -4.23 23.02 -2.77
CA PHE A 17 -4.19 22.25 -4.01
C PHE A 17 -5.00 22.91 -5.12
N ASN A 18 -6.20 23.40 -4.80
CA ASN A 18 -7.04 24.10 -5.77
C ASN A 18 -6.41 25.44 -6.18
N TYR A 19 -5.89 26.21 -5.23
CA TYR A 19 -5.22 27.49 -5.51
C TYR A 19 -3.98 27.33 -6.39
N ARG A 20 -3.21 26.25 -6.19
CA ARG A 20 -1.94 25.99 -6.90
C ARG A 20 -2.08 25.07 -8.11
N GLY A 21 -3.28 24.54 -8.39
CA GLY A 21 -3.51 23.58 -9.47
C GLY A 21 -2.78 22.25 -9.27
N VAL A 22 -2.62 21.80 -8.02
CA VAL A 22 -1.95 20.52 -7.71
C VAL A 22 -2.80 19.36 -8.18
N SER A 23 -2.16 18.41 -8.87
CA SER A 23 -2.78 17.15 -9.27
C SER A 23 -2.45 16.04 -8.28
N VAL A 24 -3.46 15.31 -7.83
CA VAL A 24 -3.31 14.26 -6.81
C VAL A 24 -3.48 12.87 -7.44
N VAL A 25 -2.54 11.96 -7.19
CA VAL A 25 -2.67 10.56 -7.58
C VAL A 25 -2.83 9.72 -6.32
N PHE A 26 -4.03 9.21 -6.07
CA PHE A 26 -4.28 8.27 -5.00
C PHE A 26 -3.89 6.86 -5.44
N LEU A 27 -2.76 6.36 -4.94
CA LEU A 27 -2.34 4.97 -5.13
C LEU A 27 -2.82 4.11 -3.95
N PHE A 28 -3.86 3.33 -4.18
CA PHE A 28 -4.40 2.39 -3.20
C PHE A 28 -4.00 0.95 -3.49
N ARG A 29 -4.21 0.08 -2.52
CA ARG A 29 -4.00 -1.36 -2.65
C ARG A 29 -5.31 -2.04 -2.30
N ARG A 30 -5.81 -2.91 -3.18
CA ARG A 30 -7.07 -3.63 -2.94
C ARG A 30 -6.94 -4.61 -1.78
N ASN A 31 -5.81 -5.30 -1.67
CA ASN A 31 -5.58 -6.20 -0.53
C ASN A 31 -4.94 -5.48 0.65
N LEU A 32 -5.80 -5.12 1.60
CA LEU A 32 -5.42 -4.41 2.81
C LEU A 32 -4.63 -5.28 3.79
N LEU A 33 -4.86 -6.60 3.81
CA LEU A 33 -4.06 -7.53 4.62
C LEU A 33 -2.61 -7.58 4.13
N ARG A 34 -2.39 -7.70 2.81
CA ARG A 34 -1.06 -7.67 2.21
C ARG A 34 -0.37 -6.32 2.38
N ARG A 35 -1.13 -5.22 2.33
CA ARG A 35 -0.63 -3.89 2.69
C ARG A 35 -0.16 -3.87 4.15
N MET A 36 -0.96 -4.38 5.09
CA MET A 36 -0.63 -4.44 6.52
C MET A 36 0.66 -5.23 6.77
N VAL A 37 0.79 -6.43 6.19
CA VAL A 37 2.03 -7.24 6.29
C VAL A 37 3.24 -6.46 5.78
N SER A 38 3.10 -5.78 4.64
CA SER A 38 4.19 -4.96 4.08
C SER A 38 4.57 -3.80 5.00
N LEU A 39 3.59 -3.16 5.66
CA LEU A 39 3.83 -2.07 6.61
C LEU A 39 4.50 -2.56 7.89
N LEU A 40 4.05 -3.70 8.45
CA LEU A 40 4.64 -4.28 9.66
C LEU A 40 6.09 -4.72 9.42
N ALA A 41 6.37 -5.37 8.28
CA ALA A 41 7.73 -5.75 7.92
C ALA A 41 8.65 -4.53 7.72
N ASN A 42 8.16 -3.50 7.03
CA ASN A 42 8.92 -2.25 6.85
C ASN A 42 9.16 -1.53 8.20
N SER A 43 8.18 -1.53 9.10
CA SER A 43 8.32 -0.95 10.45
C SER A 43 9.38 -1.69 11.28
N HIS A 44 9.38 -3.02 11.24
CA HIS A 44 10.40 -3.83 11.92
C HIS A 44 11.81 -3.50 11.44
N ASP A 45 12.02 -3.39 10.13
CA ASP A 45 13.34 -3.07 9.56
C ASP A 45 13.86 -1.69 9.98
N ARG A 46 12.99 -0.72 10.35
CA ARG A 46 13.46 0.57 10.89
C ARG A 46 14.34 0.41 12.13
N TYR A 47 14.06 -0.61 12.94
CA TYR A 47 14.79 -0.90 14.17
C TYR A 47 15.83 -2.00 13.96
N ALA A 48 15.42 -3.10 13.32
CA ALA A 48 16.28 -4.26 13.11
C ALA A 48 17.41 -4.00 12.10
N LYS A 49 17.21 -3.08 11.15
CA LYS A 49 18.21 -2.63 10.17
C LYS A 49 18.89 -3.82 9.48
N LEU A 50 18.08 -4.71 8.93
CA LEU A 50 18.49 -6.04 8.45
C LEU A 50 19.51 -5.97 7.31
N LEU A 51 19.59 -4.84 6.62
CA LEU A 51 20.53 -4.62 5.53
C LEU A 51 21.62 -3.62 5.93
N ASN A 52 22.80 -4.16 6.26
CA ASN A 52 24.01 -3.40 6.57
C ASN A 52 23.83 -2.33 7.67
N GLY A 53 22.97 -2.57 8.67
CA GLY A 53 22.73 -1.60 9.73
C GLY A 53 21.97 -0.35 9.28
N THR A 54 21.34 -0.39 8.09
CA THR A 54 20.51 0.68 7.54
C THR A 54 19.08 0.21 7.30
N HIS A 55 18.11 1.09 7.53
CA HIS A 55 16.73 0.85 7.14
C HIS A 55 16.58 1.00 5.62
N LYS A 56 15.96 0.03 4.95
CA LYS A 56 15.63 0.11 3.52
C LYS A 56 14.16 -0.23 3.26
N SER A 57 13.38 0.78 2.88
CA SER A 57 11.99 0.58 2.45
C SER A 57 11.86 0.00 1.03
N HIS A 58 12.92 0.11 0.22
CA HIS A 58 12.99 -0.41 -1.14
C HIS A 58 14.36 -1.05 -1.38
N VAL A 59 14.39 -2.12 -2.16
CA VAL A 59 15.58 -2.90 -2.48
C VAL A 59 15.75 -3.04 -3.98
N HIS A 60 16.99 -3.27 -4.42
CA HIS A 60 17.34 -3.37 -5.85
C HIS A 60 17.88 -4.75 -6.25
N SER A 61 17.91 -5.70 -5.31
CA SER A 61 18.40 -7.06 -5.54
C SER A 61 17.45 -8.09 -4.93
N GLN A 62 17.50 -9.32 -5.45
CA GLN A 62 16.63 -10.40 -4.99
C GLN A 62 17.09 -10.91 -3.61
N GLU A 63 18.38 -10.82 -3.33
CA GLU A 63 19.02 -11.20 -2.07
C GLU A 63 18.58 -10.28 -0.94
N GLU A 64 18.61 -8.96 -1.15
CA GLU A 64 18.10 -7.99 -0.17
C GLU A 64 16.59 -8.15 0.05
N ALA A 65 15.83 -8.41 -1.03
CA ALA A 65 14.40 -8.69 -0.93
C ALA A 65 14.12 -9.93 -0.07
N ALA A 66 14.89 -11.00 -0.28
CA ALA A 66 14.77 -12.23 0.51
C ALA A 66 15.07 -11.98 2.00
N ALA A 67 16.14 -11.24 2.31
CA ALA A 67 16.52 -10.89 3.67
C ALA A 67 15.44 -10.05 4.39
N LEU A 68 14.81 -9.08 3.72
CA LEU A 68 13.71 -8.32 4.32
C LEU A 68 12.44 -9.16 4.48
N SER A 69 12.15 -10.04 3.53
CA SER A 69 10.95 -10.90 3.57
C SER A 69 11.02 -12.04 4.58
N SER A 70 12.19 -12.30 5.17
CA SER A 70 12.36 -13.36 6.16
C SER A 70 11.67 -13.03 7.49
N TYR A 71 11.43 -11.75 7.77
CA TYR A 71 10.65 -11.33 8.92
C TYR A 71 9.16 -11.61 8.69
N LYS A 72 8.56 -12.40 9.58
CA LYS A 72 7.13 -12.72 9.56
C LYS A 72 6.44 -12.04 10.74
N PRO A 73 5.68 -10.95 10.54
CA PRO A 73 4.91 -10.33 11.60
C PRO A 73 3.89 -11.29 12.23
N ILE A 74 3.62 -11.07 13.51
CA ILE A 74 2.42 -11.58 14.19
C ILE A 74 1.34 -10.52 14.03
N ILE A 75 0.19 -10.91 13.48
CA ILE A 75 -0.96 -10.02 13.32
C ILE A 75 -1.86 -10.13 14.55
N ASN A 76 -2.31 -8.99 15.07
CA ASN A 76 -3.26 -8.96 16.17
C ASN A 76 -4.67 -9.33 15.67
N SER A 77 -5.05 -10.59 15.84
CA SER A 77 -6.35 -11.11 15.41
C SER A 77 -7.53 -10.43 16.11
N THR A 78 -7.35 -9.88 17.31
CA THR A 78 -8.42 -9.19 18.05
C THR A 78 -8.81 -7.86 17.41
N SER A 79 -7.85 -7.11 16.87
CA SER A 79 -8.08 -5.80 16.21
C SER A 79 -8.16 -5.91 14.67
N LEU A 80 -7.81 -7.05 14.08
CA LEU A 80 -7.63 -7.17 12.63
C LEU A 80 -8.82 -6.63 11.80
N ILE A 81 -10.06 -6.99 12.15
CA ILE A 81 -11.25 -6.54 11.42
C ILE A 81 -11.45 -5.02 11.55
N SER A 82 -11.24 -4.45 12.74
CA SER A 82 -11.36 -3.00 12.95
C SER A 82 -10.25 -2.25 12.21
N ASP A 83 -9.02 -2.77 12.23
CA ASP A 83 -7.87 -2.16 11.56
C ASP A 83 -8.07 -2.14 10.04
N LEU A 84 -8.56 -3.24 9.45
CA LEU A 84 -8.89 -3.30 8.02
C LEU A 84 -10.03 -2.33 7.67
N ARG A 85 -11.05 -2.21 8.53
CA ARG A 85 -12.16 -1.28 8.33
C ARG A 85 -11.71 0.17 8.36
N GLU A 86 -10.87 0.53 9.33
CA GLU A 86 -10.36 1.89 9.48
C GLU A 86 -9.58 2.31 8.22
N VAL A 87 -8.72 1.44 7.70
CA VAL A 87 -7.97 1.71 6.48
C VAL A 87 -8.87 1.90 5.26
N GLU A 88 -9.96 1.12 5.16
CA GLU A 88 -10.97 1.30 4.11
C GLU A 88 -11.72 2.63 4.27
N MET A 89 -12.13 2.97 5.49
CA MET A 89 -12.80 4.25 5.80
C MET A 89 -11.91 5.45 5.53
N ASP A 90 -10.61 5.36 5.82
CA ASP A 90 -9.65 6.43 5.53
C ASP A 90 -9.52 6.69 4.03
N ALA A 91 -9.54 5.63 3.21
CA ALA A 91 -9.54 5.79 1.76
C ALA A 91 -10.82 6.49 1.27
N VAL A 92 -11.98 6.11 1.81
CA VAL A 92 -13.27 6.77 1.49
C VAL A 92 -13.25 8.24 1.90
N LYS A 93 -12.83 8.55 3.12
CA LYS A 93 -12.69 9.93 3.62
C LYS A 93 -11.74 10.76 2.76
N ALA A 94 -10.60 10.19 2.37
CA ALA A 94 -9.65 10.88 1.49
C ALA A 94 -10.32 11.27 0.17
N LEU A 95 -11.07 10.37 -0.46
CA LEU A 95 -11.75 10.67 -1.71
C LEU A 95 -12.87 11.69 -1.53
N GLU A 96 -13.61 11.61 -0.42
CA GLU A 96 -14.66 12.57 -0.10
C GLU A 96 -14.08 13.98 0.13
N TYR A 97 -13.05 14.10 0.96
CA TYR A 97 -12.44 15.40 1.27
C TYR A 97 -11.77 16.04 0.05
N PHE A 98 -11.18 15.24 -0.83
CA PHE A 98 -10.46 15.73 -2.00
C PHE A 98 -11.31 15.72 -3.28
N ASN A 99 -12.63 15.54 -3.17
CA ASN A 99 -13.53 15.45 -4.32
C ASN A 99 -13.51 16.67 -5.26
N SER A 100 -13.18 17.85 -4.72
CA SER A 100 -13.09 19.12 -5.45
C SER A 100 -11.71 19.36 -6.07
N THR A 101 -10.71 18.54 -5.71
CA THR A 101 -9.35 18.64 -6.25
C THR A 101 -9.24 17.85 -7.56
N ARG A 102 -8.29 18.24 -8.41
CA ARG A 102 -7.92 17.46 -9.58
C ARG A 102 -7.20 16.18 -9.13
N HIS A 103 -7.92 15.07 -9.08
CA HIS A 103 -7.36 13.80 -8.62
C HIS A 103 -7.67 12.62 -9.54
N MET A 104 -6.84 11.59 -9.47
CA MET A 104 -7.08 10.27 -10.05
C MET A 104 -6.86 9.18 -9.01
N VAL A 105 -7.55 8.05 -9.15
CA VAL A 105 -7.36 6.87 -8.31
C VAL A 105 -6.73 5.76 -9.13
N VAL A 106 -5.69 5.16 -8.57
CA VAL A 106 -4.95 4.04 -9.15
C VAL A 106 -4.82 2.95 -8.11
N TYR A 107 -4.98 1.70 -8.53
CA TYR A 107 -4.73 0.56 -7.66
C TYR A 107 -3.43 -0.14 -8.01
N TYR A 108 -2.68 -0.51 -6.98
CA TYR A 108 -1.41 -1.22 -7.11
C TYR A 108 -1.54 -2.46 -7.98
N GLU A 109 -2.62 -3.23 -7.80
CA GLU A 109 -2.90 -4.45 -8.56
C GLU A 109 -3.04 -4.17 -10.06
N ASP A 110 -3.63 -3.04 -10.45
CA ASP A 110 -3.77 -2.66 -11.86
C ASP A 110 -2.41 -2.32 -12.47
N LEU A 111 -1.52 -1.69 -11.69
CA LEU A 111 -0.18 -1.32 -12.16
C LEU A 111 0.73 -2.54 -12.37
N ILE A 112 0.56 -3.61 -11.61
CA ILE A 112 1.39 -4.81 -11.75
C ILE A 112 0.85 -5.83 -12.75
N THR A 113 -0.46 -5.80 -13.03
CA THR A 113 -1.11 -6.71 -13.98
C THR A 113 -1.25 -6.09 -15.37
N ASN A 114 -1.35 -4.76 -15.46
CA ASN A 114 -1.51 -4.03 -16.70
C ASN A 114 -0.62 -2.77 -16.75
N ASN A 115 0.58 -2.90 -17.30
CA ASN A 115 1.54 -1.79 -17.41
C ASN A 115 1.03 -0.61 -18.23
N THR A 116 0.03 -0.79 -19.10
CA THR A 116 -0.56 0.33 -19.87
C THR A 116 -1.27 1.34 -18.98
N LYS A 117 -1.67 0.97 -17.76
CA LYS A 117 -2.27 1.89 -16.78
C LYS A 117 -1.36 3.05 -16.39
N LEU A 118 -0.05 2.90 -16.54
CA LEU A 118 0.89 4.00 -16.33
C LEU A 118 0.80 5.08 -17.42
N ASN A 119 0.26 4.75 -18.61
CA ASN A 119 0.00 5.74 -19.66
C ASN A 119 -1.12 6.68 -19.22
N ASP A 120 -2.19 6.16 -18.62
CA ASP A 120 -3.30 6.95 -18.05
C ASP A 120 -2.77 7.92 -16.98
N VAL A 121 -1.80 7.49 -16.17
CA VAL A 121 -1.16 8.36 -15.15
C VAL A 121 -0.30 9.46 -15.81
N GLN A 122 0.49 9.12 -16.83
CA GLN A 122 1.30 10.10 -17.57
C GLN A 122 0.41 11.15 -18.24
N GLU A 123 -0.66 10.71 -18.90
CA GLU A 123 -1.65 11.59 -19.53
C GLU A 123 -2.38 12.47 -18.49
N PHE A 124 -2.82 11.89 -17.38
CA PHE A 124 -3.40 12.66 -16.28
C PHE A 124 -2.44 13.73 -15.77
N LEU A 125 -1.14 13.48 -15.70
CA LEU A 125 -0.16 14.49 -15.26
C LEU A 125 0.22 15.49 -16.36
N GLY A 126 -0.30 15.35 -17.58
CA GLY A 126 0.09 16.19 -18.73
C GLY A 126 1.52 15.92 -19.21
N LEU A 127 2.04 14.71 -18.97
CA LEU A 127 3.39 14.29 -19.32
C LEU A 127 3.39 13.52 -20.65
N PRO A 128 4.46 13.63 -21.45
CA PRO A 128 4.62 12.78 -22.62
C PRO A 128 4.72 11.32 -22.20
N GLN A 129 4.03 10.43 -22.91
CA GLN A 129 4.13 8.99 -22.66
C GLN A 129 5.55 8.51 -22.96
N LYS A 130 6.15 7.86 -21.97
CA LYS A 130 7.45 7.18 -22.08
C LYS A 130 7.36 5.79 -21.48
N GLU A 131 8.26 4.93 -21.92
CA GLU A 131 8.51 3.66 -21.26
C GLU A 131 9.09 3.92 -19.85
N LEU A 132 8.40 3.41 -18.83
CA LEU A 132 8.81 3.55 -17.44
C LEU A 132 9.45 2.24 -16.97
N THR A 133 10.61 2.34 -16.33
CA THR A 133 11.32 1.20 -15.75
C THR A 133 11.63 1.47 -14.28
N SER A 134 11.71 0.40 -13.48
CA SER A 134 12.09 0.48 -12.08
C SER A 134 13.17 -0.54 -11.77
N ARG A 135 14.16 -0.13 -10.98
CA ARG A 135 15.16 -1.05 -10.40
C ARG A 135 14.66 -1.70 -9.12
N GLN A 136 13.51 -1.27 -8.60
CA GLN A 136 12.98 -1.77 -7.34
C GLN A 136 12.46 -3.20 -7.51
N VAL A 137 12.85 -4.06 -6.58
CA VAL A 137 12.41 -5.45 -6.52
C VAL A 137 11.32 -5.58 -5.45
N LYS A 138 10.26 -6.30 -5.79
CA LYS A 138 9.18 -6.64 -4.85
C LYS A 138 9.72 -7.55 -3.74
N ILE A 139 9.56 -7.13 -2.49
CA ILE A 139 10.03 -7.86 -1.30
C ILE A 139 9.20 -9.13 -1.06
N HIS A 140 7.88 -8.98 -0.87
CA HIS A 140 6.99 -10.11 -0.60
C HIS A 140 6.44 -10.72 -1.90
N LYS A 141 7.05 -11.83 -2.36
CA LYS A 141 6.62 -12.62 -3.54
C LYS A 141 6.05 -13.97 -3.10
N GLY A 142 4.83 -14.31 -3.52
CA GLY A 142 4.16 -15.56 -3.12
C GLY A 142 2.95 -15.34 -2.21
N PRO A 143 2.36 -16.43 -1.65
CA PRO A 143 1.18 -16.38 -0.80
C PRO A 143 1.45 -15.67 0.53
N LEU A 144 0.40 -15.09 1.14
CA LEU A 144 0.54 -14.35 2.40
C LEU A 144 0.91 -15.25 3.59
N SER A 145 0.52 -16.52 3.54
CA SER A 145 0.89 -17.55 4.52
C SER A 145 2.40 -17.61 4.78
N ASP A 146 3.21 -17.36 3.74
CA ASP A 146 4.66 -17.44 3.84
C ASP A 146 5.24 -16.27 4.64
N PHE A 147 4.48 -15.18 4.81
CA PHE A 147 4.93 -13.91 5.39
C PHE A 147 4.23 -13.55 6.70
N VAL A 148 3.41 -14.44 7.27
CA VAL A 148 2.69 -14.18 8.53
C VAL A 148 2.97 -15.33 9.50
N LYS A 149 3.36 -15.00 10.74
CA LYS A 149 3.76 -16.02 11.72
C LYS A 149 2.56 -16.79 12.29
N ASN A 150 1.44 -16.13 12.54
CA ASN A 150 0.21 -16.71 13.09
C ASN A 150 -0.91 -16.79 12.03
N TRP A 151 -0.58 -17.35 10.85
CA TRP A 151 -1.49 -17.35 9.70
C TRP A 151 -2.83 -18.04 9.98
N ASP A 152 -2.85 -19.14 10.75
CA ASP A 152 -4.08 -19.85 11.08
C ASP A 152 -5.08 -18.97 11.87
N ASP A 153 -4.58 -18.14 12.79
CA ASP A 153 -5.42 -17.20 13.53
C ASP A 153 -6.01 -16.13 12.59
N VAL A 154 -5.23 -15.68 11.61
CA VAL A 154 -5.68 -14.71 10.59
C VAL A 154 -6.77 -15.31 9.72
N ILE A 155 -6.59 -16.54 9.22
CA ILE A 155 -7.63 -17.28 8.49
C ILE A 155 -8.91 -17.36 9.33
N LYS A 156 -8.78 -17.86 10.57
CA LYS A 156 -9.93 -18.04 11.47
C LYS A 156 -10.69 -16.74 11.73
N THR A 157 -9.97 -15.63 11.79
CA THR A 157 -10.56 -14.30 12.03
C THR A 157 -11.26 -13.74 10.80
N LEU A 158 -10.71 -13.97 9.60
CA LEU A 158 -11.24 -13.38 8.37
C LEU A 158 -12.28 -14.25 7.65
N ASN A 159 -12.25 -15.57 7.84
CA ASN A 159 -13.23 -16.48 7.24
C ASN A 159 -14.67 -16.12 7.65
N GLY A 160 -15.57 -16.11 6.66
CA GLY A 160 -16.97 -15.73 6.86
C GLY A 160 -17.20 -14.22 7.02
N THR A 161 -16.16 -13.39 6.87
CA THR A 161 -16.26 -11.92 6.92
C THR A 161 -16.12 -11.31 5.53
N GLN A 162 -16.49 -10.03 5.38
CA GLN A 162 -16.27 -9.29 4.12
C GLN A 162 -14.80 -9.17 3.71
N TYR A 163 -13.87 -9.43 4.64
CA TYR A 163 -12.42 -9.36 4.42
C TYR A 163 -11.80 -10.71 4.07
N GLU A 164 -12.58 -11.80 4.02
CA GLU A 164 -12.10 -13.13 3.62
C GLU A 164 -11.36 -13.09 2.28
N ARG A 165 -11.85 -12.26 1.34
CA ARG A 165 -11.21 -12.03 0.03
C ARG A 165 -9.73 -11.64 0.12
N PHE A 166 -9.28 -11.05 1.22
CA PHE A 166 -7.86 -10.66 1.40
C PHE A 166 -6.93 -11.84 1.71
N LEU A 167 -7.47 -13.03 2.01
CA LEU A 167 -6.69 -14.26 2.17
C LEU A 167 -6.14 -14.78 0.84
N GLN A 168 -6.78 -14.39 -0.28
CA GLN A 168 -6.37 -14.79 -1.63
C GLN A 168 -5.27 -13.87 -2.18
N ALA A 169 -4.60 -14.32 -3.24
CA ALA A 169 -3.68 -13.48 -3.99
C ALA A 169 -4.43 -12.52 -4.92
N ASP A 170 -3.84 -11.36 -5.18
CA ASP A 170 -4.49 -10.25 -5.89
C ASP A 170 -4.10 -10.14 -7.37
N TYR A 171 -3.34 -11.13 -7.87
CA TYR A 171 -2.70 -11.17 -9.18
C TYR A 171 -2.32 -12.60 -9.55
#